data_AF-A0A377AGL7-F1
#
_entry.id   AF-A0A377AGL7-F1
#
_cell.length_a   1.000
_cell.length_b   1.000
_cell.length_c   1.000
_cell.angle_alpha   90.00
_cell.angle_beta   90.00
_cell.angle_gamma   90.00
#
_symmetry.space_group_name_H-M   'P 1'
#
loop_
_entity.id
_entity.type
_entity.pdbx_description
1 polymer ?
#
loop_
_entity_poly.entity_id
_entity_poly.type
_entity_poly.pdbx_seq_one_letter_code
_entity_poly.pdbx_strand_id
1 'polypeptide(L)'
;MLKLLKTIMRAGTATVKYPFAPLEVSPGFRGKPDLMPSQCIACGACACACPANALTIQTDDQQNSRTWQLYLGRCIYCGRCEECARPEPSSLPITLN
;
A
#
# COMPACT_ATOMS: atom_id res chain seq x y z
N MET A 1 -5.86 -23.24 -41.49
CA MET A 1 -6.63 -23.14 -40.23
C MET A 1 -6.08 -23.99 -39.07
N LEU A 2 -5.51 -25.19 -39.31
CA LEU A 2 -5.01 -26.05 -38.22
C LEU A 2 -3.91 -25.44 -37.33
N LYS A 3 -3.14 -24.47 -37.82
CA LYS A 3 -2.11 -23.77 -37.04
C LYS A 3 -2.69 -23.09 -35.79
N LEU A 4 -3.88 -22.50 -35.88
CA LEU A 4 -4.54 -21.83 -34.77
C LEU A 4 -4.96 -22.85 -33.69
N LEU A 5 -5.51 -24.00 -34.10
CA LEU A 5 -5.91 -25.05 -33.17
C LEU A 5 -4.70 -25.60 -32.38
N LYS A 6 -3.56 -25.79 -33.06
CA LYS A 6 -2.30 -26.22 -32.41
C LYS A 6 -1.78 -25.20 -31.40
N THR A 7 -1.95 -23.90 -31.66
CA THR A 7 -1.55 -22.83 -30.74
C THR A 7 -2.46 -22.80 -29.51
N ILE A 8 -3.77 -22.91 -29.68
CA ILE A 8 -4.74 -22.91 -28.57
C ILE A 8 -4.49 -24.09 -27.63
N MET A 9 -4.27 -25.30 -28.17
CA MET A 9 -3.98 -26.48 -27.34
C MET A 9 -2.65 -26.36 -26.57
N ARG A 10 -1.64 -25.67 -27.13
CA ARG A 10 -0.37 -25.43 -26.44
C ARG A 10 -0.45 -24.35 -25.36
N ALA A 11 -1.26 -23.31 -25.59
CA ALA A 11 -1.43 -22.22 -24.66
C ALA A 11 -2.19 -22.65 -23.39
N GLY A 12 -3.12 -23.60 -23.51
CA GLY A 12 -3.92 -24.08 -22.38
C GLY A 12 -4.83 -22.99 -21.81
N THR A 13 -5.24 -23.17 -20.55
CA THR A 13 -6.11 -22.23 -19.84
C THR A 13 -5.28 -21.15 -19.15
N ALA A 14 -5.37 -19.92 -19.66
CA ALA A 14 -4.64 -18.78 -19.10
C ALA A 14 -5.33 -18.15 -17.85
N THR A 15 -6.59 -18.50 -17.59
CA THR A 15 -7.39 -17.89 -16.51
C THR A 15 -7.13 -18.59 -15.17
N VAL A 16 -7.03 -17.79 -14.11
CA VAL A 16 -7.05 -18.28 -12.73
C VAL A 16 -8.48 -18.42 -12.19
N LYS A 17 -8.66 -19.19 -11.11
CA LYS A 17 -9.97 -19.39 -10.47
C LYS A 17 -10.33 -18.24 -9.53
N TYR A 18 -10.30 -16.99 -10.00
CA TYR A 18 -10.82 -15.87 -9.22
C TYR A 18 -12.35 -15.97 -9.11
N PRO A 19 -12.99 -15.77 -7.93
CA PRO A 19 -12.45 -15.35 -6.63
C PRO A 19 -12.09 -16.51 -5.66
N PHE A 20 -12.13 -17.76 -6.10
CA PHE A 20 -11.92 -18.95 -5.26
C PHE A 20 -10.46 -19.27 -4.93
N ALA A 21 -9.51 -18.70 -5.67
CA ALA A 21 -8.08 -18.76 -5.38
C ALA A 21 -7.45 -17.36 -5.56
N PRO A 22 -6.63 -16.90 -4.60
CA PRO A 22 -5.93 -15.62 -4.72
C PRO A 22 -4.86 -15.68 -5.82
N LEU A 23 -4.53 -14.51 -6.37
CA LEU A 23 -3.38 -14.38 -7.26
C LEU A 23 -2.09 -14.43 -6.44
N GLU A 24 -1.08 -15.13 -6.96
CA GLU A 24 0.27 -15.05 -6.41
C GLU A 24 0.84 -13.67 -6.71
N VAL A 25 1.13 -12.90 -5.66
CA VAL A 25 1.75 -11.58 -5.74
C VAL A 25 3.21 -11.66 -5.31
N SER A 26 4.05 -10.77 -5.85
CA SER A 26 5.46 -10.68 -5.44
C SER A 26 5.60 -10.23 -3.98
N PRO A 27 6.66 -10.64 -3.25
CA PRO A 27 6.85 -10.23 -1.85
C PRO A 27 6.96 -8.72 -1.61
N GLY A 28 7.34 -7.93 -2.61
CA GLY A 28 7.40 -6.45 -2.54
C GLY A 28 6.20 -5.76 -3.19
N PHE A 29 5.07 -6.45 -3.27
CA PHE A 29 3.85 -5.87 -3.83
C PHE A 29 3.37 -4.69 -2.96
N ARG A 30 3.03 -3.59 -3.62
CA ARG A 30 2.55 -2.38 -2.96
C ARG A 30 1.04 -2.29 -3.09
N GLY A 31 0.31 -2.86 -2.14
CA GLY A 31 -1.14 -2.70 -2.06
C GLY A 31 -1.53 -1.76 -0.93
N LYS A 32 -2.56 -2.14 -0.16
CA LYS A 32 -3.20 -1.21 0.78
C LYS A 32 -2.24 -0.84 1.91
N PRO A 33 -2.00 0.45 2.17
CA PRO A 33 -1.26 0.87 3.35
C PRO A 33 -1.98 0.44 4.62
N ASP A 34 -1.26 -0.32 5.45
CA ASP A 34 -1.64 -0.65 6.81
C ASP A 34 -0.89 0.26 7.77
N LEU A 35 -1.59 0.79 8.76
CA LEU A 35 -1.10 1.81 9.66
C LEU A 35 -1.16 1.28 11.09
N MET A 36 -0.04 1.34 11.80
CA MET A 36 0.08 0.84 13.17
C MET A 36 0.14 2.04 14.13
N PRO A 37 -1.00 2.43 14.75
CA PRO A 37 -1.06 3.66 15.55
C PRO A 37 -0.11 3.63 16.75
N SER A 38 0.16 2.45 17.31
CA SER A 38 1.08 2.26 18.44
C SER A 38 2.53 2.63 18.16
N GLN A 39 2.94 2.61 16.88
CA GLN A 39 4.31 2.93 16.44
C GLN A 39 4.43 4.37 15.92
N CYS A 40 3.31 5.06 15.73
CA CYS A 40 3.28 6.40 15.18
C CYS A 40 3.55 7.45 16.27
N ILE A 41 4.60 8.27 16.07
CA ILE A 41 4.94 9.40 16.94
C ILE A 41 4.35 10.75 16.45
N ALA A 42 3.45 10.72 15.47
CA ALA A 42 2.82 11.89 14.88
C ALA A 42 3.82 13.00 14.44
N CYS A 43 4.91 12.60 13.76
CA CYS A 43 5.97 13.51 13.32
C CYS A 43 5.66 14.28 12.02
N GLY A 44 4.72 13.81 11.19
CA GLY A 44 4.35 14.48 9.93
C GLY A 44 5.24 14.18 8.72
N ALA A 45 6.31 13.41 8.88
CA ALA A 45 7.21 13.08 7.77
C ALA A 45 6.48 12.40 6.60
N CYS A 46 5.60 11.43 6.88
CA CYS A 46 4.84 10.72 5.86
C CYS A 46 3.85 11.61 5.09
N ALA A 47 3.27 12.62 5.75
CA ALA A 47 2.38 13.59 5.12
C ALA A 47 3.16 14.53 4.18
N CYS A 48 4.34 14.98 4.60
CA CYS A 48 5.24 15.80 3.77
C CYS A 48 5.78 15.04 2.56
N ALA A 49 6.09 13.75 2.73
CA ALA A 49 6.64 12.89 1.69
C ALA A 49 5.59 12.46 0.63
N CYS A 50 4.29 12.57 0.94
CA CYS A 50 3.22 12.06 0.10
C CYS A 50 3.02 12.94 -1.15
N PRO A 51 3.29 12.44 -2.37
CA PRO A 51 3.13 13.24 -3.59
C PRO A 51 1.67 13.56 -3.92
N ALA A 52 0.72 12.76 -3.43
CA ALA A 52 -0.70 12.90 -3.71
C ALA A 52 -1.47 13.60 -2.58
N ASN A 53 -0.79 14.06 -1.52
CA ASN A 53 -1.43 14.64 -0.33
C ASN A 53 -2.57 13.75 0.23
N ALA A 54 -2.35 12.44 0.24
CA ALA A 54 -3.30 11.45 0.75
C ALA A 54 -3.24 11.30 2.27
N LEU A 55 -2.13 11.70 2.90
CA LEU A 55 -1.93 11.71 4.34
C LEU A 55 -1.99 13.14 4.86
N THR A 56 -2.73 13.35 5.95
CA THR A 56 -2.83 14.63 6.64
C THR A 56 -2.56 14.47 8.13
N ILE A 57 -1.99 15.51 8.76
CA ILE A 57 -1.85 15.62 10.21
C ILE A 57 -2.54 16.90 10.65
N GLN A 58 -3.39 16.79 11.67
CA GLN A 58 -4.03 17.90 12.35
C GLN A 58 -3.50 17.96 13.79
N THR A 59 -3.17 19.16 14.25
CA THR A 59 -2.77 19.43 15.63
C THR A 59 -3.89 20.22 16.29
N ASP A 60 -4.37 19.73 17.43
CA ASP A 60 -5.29 20.46 18.29
C ASP A 60 -4.50 21.00 19.50
N ASP A 61 -4.28 22.31 19.51
CA ASP A 61 -3.51 22.99 20.55
C ASP A 61 -4.25 23.01 21.90
N GLN A 62 -5.60 22.96 21.90
CA GLN A 62 -6.40 22.99 23.12
C GLN A 62 -6.35 21.64 23.85
N GLN A 63 -6.29 20.55 23.08
CA GLN A 63 -6.28 19.18 23.60
C GLN A 63 -4.87 18.56 23.61
N ASN A 64 -3.86 19.31 23.15
CA ASN A 64 -2.48 18.85 22.95
C ASN A 64 -2.42 17.49 22.22
N SER A 65 -3.29 17.31 21.22
CA SER A 65 -3.44 16.05 20.50
C SER A 65 -3.07 16.22 19.02
N ARG A 66 -2.55 15.15 18.42
CA ARG A 66 -2.24 15.10 16.99
C ARG A 66 -2.97 13.92 16.37
N THR A 67 -3.81 14.21 15.39
CA THR A 67 -4.58 13.20 14.66
C THR A 67 -4.09 13.14 13.23
N TRP A 68 -3.84 11.93 12.73
CA TRP A 68 -3.48 11.71 11.33
C TRP A 68 -4.62 11.00 10.60
N GLN A 69 -4.74 11.23 9.30
CA GLN A 69 -5.76 10.61 8.45
C GLN A 69 -5.17 10.18 7.11
N LEU A 70 -5.56 8.99 6.62
CA LEU A 70 -5.20 8.49 5.30
C LEU A 70 -6.45 8.41 4.40
N TYR A 71 -6.43 9.14 3.29
CA TYR A 71 -7.46 9.09 2.26
C TYR A 71 -7.06 8.08 1.17
N LEU A 72 -7.58 6.86 1.27
CA LEU A 72 -7.28 5.78 0.30
C LEU A 72 -7.66 6.15 -1.15
N GLY A 73 -8.72 6.95 -1.34
CA GLY A 73 -9.12 7.43 -2.67
C GLY A 73 -8.15 8.41 -3.33
N ARG A 74 -7.23 9.02 -2.55
CA ARG A 74 -6.14 9.87 -3.07
C ARG A 74 -4.80 9.14 -3.14
N CYS A 75 -4.67 7.99 -2.49
CA CYS A 75 -3.41 7.27 -2.43
C CYS A 75 -3.06 6.67 -3.79
N ILE A 76 -1.81 6.86 -4.23
CA ILE A 76 -1.28 6.31 -5.48
C ILE A 76 -0.38 5.07 -5.25
N TYR A 77 -0.35 4.53 -4.03
CA TYR A 77 0.37 3.30 -3.66
C TYR A 77 1.88 3.31 -4.00
N CYS A 78 2.52 4.49 -3.88
CA CYS A 78 3.92 4.67 -4.26
C CYS A 78 4.96 4.17 -3.24
N GLY A 79 4.60 3.96 -1.96
CA GLY A 79 5.52 3.50 -0.91
C GLY A 79 6.38 4.56 -0.23
N ARG A 80 6.36 5.81 -0.67
CA ARG A 80 7.20 6.86 -0.08
C ARG A 80 6.95 7.11 1.41
N CYS A 81 5.73 6.86 1.88
CA CYS A 81 5.37 7.01 3.29
C CYS A 81 5.97 5.93 4.20
N GLU A 82 6.25 4.74 3.66
CA GLU A 82 6.95 3.65 4.34
C GLU A 82 8.46 3.95 4.44
N GLU A 83 9.06 4.42 3.35
CA GLU A 83 10.49 4.75 3.27
C GLU A 83 10.89 5.94 4.16
N CYS A 84 10.00 6.92 4.34
CA CYS A 84 10.27 8.10 5.16
C CYS A 84 10.05 7.89 6.66
N ALA A 85 9.46 6.77 7.08
CA ALA A 85 9.34 6.47 8.50
C ALA A 85 10.75 6.26 9.11
N ARG A 86 10.92 6.69 10.36
CA ARG A 86 12.23 6.64 11.03
C ARG A 86 12.70 5.17 11.09
N PRO A 87 13.93 4.84 10.68
CA PRO A 87 14.36 3.46 10.50
C PRO A 87 14.62 2.80 11.86
N GLU A 88 13.61 2.17 12.44
CA GLU A 88 13.80 1.01 13.30
C GLU A 88 13.23 -0.19 12.51
N PRO A 89 14.09 -1.13 12.06
CA PRO A 89 13.71 -2.19 11.11
C PRO A 89 12.67 -3.19 11.63
N SER A 90 12.24 -3.09 12.89
CA SER A 90 11.24 -3.95 13.53
C SER A 90 9.85 -3.31 13.71
N SER A 91 9.67 -2.04 13.34
CA SER A 91 8.41 -1.32 13.60
C SER A 91 8.20 -0.15 12.64
N LEU A 92 7.89 -0.43 11.37
CA LEU A 92 7.43 0.60 10.45
C LEU A 92 5.96 0.96 10.78
N PRO A 93 5.66 2.24 11.09
CA PRO A 93 4.29 2.67 11.42
C PRO A 93 3.33 2.58 10.22
N ILE A 94 3.86 2.40 9.01
CA ILE A 94 3.11 2.22 7.76
C ILE A 94 3.77 1.09 6.98
N THR A 95 3.02 0.04 6.65
CA THR A 95 3.46 -1.05 5.76
C THR A 95 2.55 -1.14 4.55
N LEU A 96 3.07 -1.57 3.41
CA LEU A 96 2.27 -1.89 2.23
C LEU A 96 2.09 -3.40 2.13
N ASN A 97 0.84 -3.88 2.15
CA ASN A 97 0.49 -5.29 1.91
C ASN A 97 0.20 -5.55 0.43
#